data_AF-A0A959NA07-F1
#
_entry.id   AF-A0A959NA07-F1
#
_cell.length_a   1.000
_cell.length_b   1.000
_cell.length_c   1.000
_cell.angle_alpha   90.00
_cell.angle_beta   90.00
_cell.angle_gamma   90.00
#
_symmetry.space_group_name_H-M   'P 1'
#
loop_
_entity.id
_entity.type
_entity.pdbx_description
1 polymer ?
#
loop_
_entity_poly.entity_id
_entity_poly.type
_entity_poly.pdbx_seq_one_letter_code
_entity_poly.pdbx_strand_id
1 'polypeptide(L)'
;NLPHTFSYIKDFAKGLITFADNDILFGEAWHIPSAETISQKEMVELVEIEIGRKIKYRTAGRKMISFLGLFNPMIKEVKEMMYTMEEPYIVDHSKFEKAFGINVTSHKKAIKETINWYLNENK
;
A
#
# COMPACT_ATOMS: atom_id res chain seq x y z
N ASN A 1 -10.93 -10.99 -1.02
CA ASN A 1 -10.69 -10.41 -2.35
C ASN A 1 -11.45 -9.10 -2.43
N LEU A 2 -10.96 -8.08 -1.70
CA LEU A 2 -11.59 -6.76 -1.61
C LEU A 2 -10.69 -5.74 -2.31
N PRO A 3 -11.25 -4.68 -2.91
CA PRO A 3 -10.46 -3.56 -3.44
C PRO A 3 -9.57 -2.95 -2.35
N HIS A 4 -8.31 -2.69 -2.69
CA HIS A 4 -7.33 -2.13 -1.77
C HIS A 4 -6.38 -1.19 -2.53
N THR A 5 -6.31 0.07 -2.12
CA THR A 5 -5.34 1.02 -2.67
C THR A 5 -4.00 0.81 -2.00
N PHE A 6 -2.96 0.55 -2.80
CA PHE A 6 -1.59 0.38 -2.32
C PHE A 6 -0.75 1.60 -2.68
N SER A 7 -0.09 2.19 -1.69
CA SER A 7 0.81 3.34 -1.90
C SER A 7 2.25 2.89 -2.07
N TYR A 8 2.92 3.41 -3.10
CA TYR A 8 4.35 3.20 -3.30
C TYR A 8 5.16 4.28 -2.58
N ILE A 9 6.12 3.88 -1.75
CA ILE A 9 6.82 4.79 -0.83
C ILE A 9 7.54 5.95 -1.55
N LYS A 10 8.10 5.71 -2.75
CA LYS A 10 8.75 6.79 -3.52
C LYS A 10 7.75 7.80 -4.06
N ASP A 11 6.54 7.38 -4.43
CA ASP A 11 5.51 8.32 -4.87
C ASP A 11 4.89 9.06 -3.69
N PHE A 12 4.77 8.40 -2.54
CA PHE A 12 4.44 9.06 -1.28
C PHE A 12 5.42 10.19 -0.97
N ALA A 13 6.73 9.91 -1.06
CA ALA A 13 7.77 10.91 -0.87
C ALA A 13 7.70 12.06 -1.89
N LYS A 14 7.46 11.77 -3.18
CA LYS A 14 7.23 12.82 -4.19
C LYS A 14 6.04 13.71 -3.83
N GLY A 15 4.94 13.11 -3.37
CA GLY A 15 3.77 13.84 -2.91
C GLY A 15 4.07 14.76 -1.74
N LEU A 16 4.87 14.32 -0.78
CA LEU A 16 5.33 15.18 0.33
C LEU A 16 6.25 16.31 -0.13
N ILE A 17 7.11 16.08 -1.14
CA ILE A 17 7.95 17.13 -1.73
C ILE A 17 7.06 18.18 -2.41
N THR A 18 6.07 17.74 -3.20
CA THR A 18 5.06 18.64 -3.76
C THR A 18 4.37 19.44 -2.66
N PHE A 19 4.16 18.84 -1.49
CA PHE A 19 3.57 19.57 -0.37
C PHE A 19 4.46 20.64 0.23
N ALA A 20 5.75 20.35 0.37
CA ALA A 20 6.70 21.31 0.91
C ALA A 20 6.83 22.58 0.02
N ASP A 21 6.62 22.44 -1.29
CA ASP A 21 6.81 23.52 -2.25
C ASP A 21 5.54 24.37 -2.51
N ASN A 22 4.39 24.05 -1.90
CA ASN A 22 3.10 24.66 -2.25
C ASN A 22 2.24 25.05 -1.03
N ASP A 23 2.21 26.36 -0.71
CA ASP A 23 1.46 26.90 0.42
C ASP A 23 -0.07 26.67 0.36
N ILE A 24 -0.61 26.40 -0.83
CA ILE A 24 -2.05 26.14 -1.06
C ILE A 24 -2.55 24.90 -0.30
N LEU A 25 -1.65 24.05 0.15
CA LEU A 25 -2.00 22.78 0.79
C LEU A 25 -2.23 22.90 2.29
N PHE A 26 -1.84 24.02 2.90
CA PHE A 26 -1.98 24.22 4.34
C PHE A 26 -3.45 24.32 4.76
N GLY A 27 -3.78 23.67 5.87
CA GLY A 27 -5.12 23.74 6.46
C GLY A 27 -6.13 22.75 5.87
N GLU A 28 -5.74 21.90 4.92
CA GLU A 28 -6.63 20.93 4.30
C GLU A 28 -6.11 19.49 4.39
N ALA A 29 -7.03 18.53 4.33
CA ALA A 29 -6.69 17.11 4.19
C ALA A 29 -6.45 16.76 2.71
N TRP A 30 -5.42 15.96 2.45
CA TRP A 30 -5.03 15.52 1.12
C TRP A 30 -4.62 14.05 1.14
N HIS A 31 -5.00 13.32 0.11
CA HIS A 31 -4.51 11.96 -0.13
C HIS A 31 -3.47 11.99 -1.26
N ILE A 32 -2.31 11.38 -1.02
CA ILE A 32 -1.29 11.24 -2.06
C ILE A 32 -1.75 10.22 -3.10
N PRO A 33 -1.65 10.54 -4.41
CA PRO A 33 -2.03 9.62 -5.46
C PRO A 33 -1.31 8.27 -5.36
N SER A 34 -2.05 7.21 -5.64
CA SER A 34 -1.54 5.85 -5.67
C SER A 34 -1.86 5.21 -7.02
N ALA A 35 -1.22 4.08 -7.32
CA ALA A 35 -1.57 3.32 -8.51
C ALA A 35 -3.00 2.75 -8.40
N GLU A 36 -3.50 2.17 -9.50
CA GLU A 36 -4.83 1.59 -9.60
C GLU A 36 -5.20 0.74 -8.38
N THR A 37 -6.44 0.88 -7.90
CA THR A 37 -6.94 0.07 -6.79
C THR A 37 -7.15 -1.36 -7.27
N ILE A 38 -6.46 -2.30 -6.65
CA ILE A 38 -6.54 -3.73 -6.96
C ILE A 38 -6.81 -4.52 -5.69
N SER A 39 -7.12 -5.80 -5.80
CA SER A 39 -7.22 -6.68 -4.65
C SER A 39 -5.86 -7.12 -4.12
N GLN A 40 -5.82 -7.54 -2.85
CA GLN A 40 -4.64 -8.19 -2.25
C GLN A 40 -4.20 -9.45 -3.01
N LYS A 41 -5.16 -10.17 -3.61
CA LYS A 41 -4.86 -11.37 -4.41
C LYS A 41 -4.13 -11.00 -5.69
N GLU A 42 -4.62 -9.98 -6.41
CA GLU A 42 -3.98 -9.46 -7.62
C GLU A 42 -2.60 -8.90 -7.32
N MET A 43 -2.41 -8.21 -6.19
CA MET A 43 -1.08 -7.78 -5.74
C MET A 43 -0.12 -8.97 -5.57
N VAL A 44 -0.56 -10.05 -4.91
CA VAL A 44 0.24 -11.28 -4.79
C VAL A 44 0.54 -11.88 -6.16
N GLU A 45 -0.43 -11.93 -7.06
CA GLU A 45 -0.24 -12.45 -8.43
C GLU A 45 0.79 -11.64 -9.22
N LEU A 46 0.79 -10.30 -9.10
CA LEU A 46 1.81 -9.45 -9.71
C LEU A 46 3.21 -9.71 -9.15
N VAL A 47 3.31 -9.97 -7.84
CA VAL A 47 4.58 -10.39 -7.21
C VAL A 47 5.02 -11.75 -7.74
N GLU A 48 4.11 -12.74 -7.80
CA GLU A 48 4.39 -14.08 -8.33
C GLU A 48 4.91 -14.05 -9.78
N ILE A 49 4.34 -13.17 -10.61
CA ILE A 49 4.78 -12.93 -11.99
C ILE A 49 6.22 -12.39 -12.00
N GLU A 50 6.52 -11.38 -11.17
CA GLU A 50 7.86 -10.78 -11.14
C GLU A 50 8.93 -11.75 -10.61
N ILE A 51 8.62 -12.57 -9.61
CA ILE A 51 9.57 -13.56 -9.06
C ILE A 51 9.59 -14.91 -9.81
N GLY A 52 8.69 -15.11 -10.78
CA GLY A 52 8.60 -16.33 -11.57
C GLY A 52 8.21 -17.59 -10.80
N ARG A 53 7.54 -17.47 -9.64
CA ARG A 53 7.10 -18.62 -8.82
C ARG A 53 5.85 -18.31 -8.00
N LYS A 54 5.12 -19.36 -7.64
CA LYS A 54 3.94 -19.27 -6.76
C LYS A 54 4.31 -19.07 -5.30
N ILE A 55 3.54 -18.26 -4.60
CA ILE A 55 3.66 -17.97 -3.18
C ILE A 55 2.65 -18.81 -2.41
N LYS A 56 3.11 -19.61 -1.45
CA LYS A 56 2.23 -20.31 -0.51
C LYS A 56 1.90 -19.35 0.63
N TYR A 57 0.62 -19.01 0.79
CA TYR A 57 0.15 -18.17 1.89
C TYR A 57 -1.12 -18.75 2.52
N ARG A 58 -1.44 -18.26 3.72
CA ARG A 58 -2.72 -18.51 4.42
C ARG A 58 -3.31 -17.18 4.85
N THR A 59 -4.62 -17.10 4.92
CA THR A 59 -5.32 -15.92 5.43
C THR A 59 -5.63 -16.07 6.91
N ALA A 60 -5.63 -14.95 7.63
CA ALA A 60 -5.98 -14.90 9.04
C ALA A 60 -7.11 -13.90 9.27
N GLY A 61 -8.26 -14.39 9.75
CA GLY A 61 -9.39 -13.53 10.10
C GLY A 61 -9.24 -12.88 11.48
N ARG A 62 -10.12 -11.92 11.80
CA ARG A 62 -10.09 -11.13 13.05
C ARG A 62 -9.91 -11.95 14.31
N LYS A 63 -10.60 -13.07 14.41
CA LYS A 63 -10.56 -13.94 15.59
C LYS A 63 -9.17 -14.55 15.79
N MET A 64 -8.54 -15.01 14.71
CA MET A 64 -7.20 -15.59 14.77
C MET A 64 -6.14 -14.52 15.07
N ILE A 65 -6.21 -13.36 14.42
CA ILE A 65 -5.31 -12.23 14.73
C ILE A 65 -5.50 -11.75 16.18
N SER A 66 -6.75 -11.66 16.66
CA SER A 66 -7.04 -11.26 18.05
C SER A 66 -6.44 -12.23 19.06
N PHE A 67 -6.50 -13.53 18.79
CA PHE A 67 -5.89 -14.55 19.65
C PHE A 67 -4.36 -14.46 19.64
N LEU A 68 -3.74 -14.38 18.45
CA LEU A 68 -2.29 -14.24 18.32
C LEU A 68 -1.76 -12.94 18.93
N GLY A 69 -2.53 -11.86 18.87
CA GLY A 69 -2.19 -10.56 19.46
C GLY A 69 -2.14 -10.55 20.99
N LEU A 70 -2.67 -11.56 21.67
CA LEU A 70 -2.50 -11.71 23.12
C LEU A 70 -1.05 -12.06 23.50
N PHE A 71 -0.30 -12.67 22.59
CA PHE A 71 1.05 -13.17 22.82
C PHE A 71 2.13 -12.35 22.08
N ASN A 72 1.73 -11.46 21.18
CA ASN A 72 2.65 -10.64 20.39
C ASN A 72 2.10 -9.21 20.22
N PRO A 73 2.72 -8.19 20.85
CA PRO A 73 2.32 -6.80 20.73
C PRO A 73 2.28 -6.28 19.29
N MET A 74 3.20 -6.71 18.41
CA MET A 74 3.21 -6.30 17.01
C MET A 74 1.97 -6.82 16.26
N ILE A 75 1.53 -8.05 16.55
CA ILE A 75 0.28 -8.59 15.98
C ILE A 75 -0.95 -7.89 16.58
N LYS A 76 -0.87 -7.42 17.82
CA LYS A 76 -1.95 -6.63 18.44
C LYS A 76 -2.19 -5.33 17.68
N GLU A 77 -1.15 -4.62 17.25
CA GLU A 77 -1.28 -3.42 16.40
C GLU A 77 -1.92 -3.75 15.04
N VAL A 78 -1.60 -4.91 14.45
CA VAL A 78 -2.23 -5.36 13.20
C VAL A 78 -3.75 -5.51 13.36
N LYS A 79 -4.23 -5.92 14.54
CA LYS A 79 -5.67 -6.02 14.84
C LYS A 79 -6.39 -4.67 14.65
N GLU A 80 -5.76 -3.57 15.05
CA GLU A 80 -6.34 -2.23 14.96
C GLU A 80 -6.48 -1.79 13.50
N MET A 81 -5.56 -2.23 12.64
CA MET A 81 -5.57 -1.94 11.20
C MET A 81 -6.46 -2.88 10.38
N MET A 82 -7.04 -3.93 10.98
CA MET A 82 -7.78 -4.96 10.22
C MET A 82 -8.98 -4.43 9.45
N TYR A 83 -9.56 -3.30 9.83
CA TYR A 83 -10.66 -2.71 9.08
C TYR A 83 -10.28 -2.45 7.61
N THR A 84 -9.02 -2.09 7.34
CA THR A 84 -8.48 -1.87 5.97
C THR A 84 -8.44 -3.16 5.12
N MET A 85 -8.59 -4.32 5.76
CA MET A 85 -8.55 -5.64 5.12
C MET A 85 -9.92 -6.34 5.13
N GLU A 86 -10.88 -5.85 5.92
CA GLU A 86 -12.22 -6.45 6.08
C GLU A 86 -13.30 -5.72 5.26
N GLU A 87 -13.01 -4.51 4.82
CA GLU A 87 -13.86 -3.69 3.95
C GLU A 87 -13.04 -3.18 2.75
N PRO A 88 -13.68 -2.74 1.66
CA PRO A 88 -12.98 -2.06 0.56
C PRO A 88 -12.19 -0.86 1.09
N TYR A 89 -10.88 -0.87 0.90
CA TYR A 89 -10.00 0.23 1.28
C TYR A 89 -9.60 1.01 0.03
N ILE A 90 -10.39 2.03 -0.28
CA ILE A 90 -10.22 2.85 -1.49
C ILE A 90 -9.85 4.26 -1.07
N VAL A 91 -8.71 4.76 -1.54
CA VAL A 91 -8.23 6.11 -1.26
C VAL A 91 -8.61 7.03 -2.42
N ASP A 92 -9.52 7.98 -2.18
CA ASP A 92 -9.86 9.02 -3.16
C ASP A 92 -8.80 10.13 -3.15
N HIS A 93 -7.97 10.16 -4.18
CA HIS A 93 -6.95 11.20 -4.40
C HIS A 93 -7.33 12.20 -5.50
N SER A 94 -8.59 12.22 -5.95
CA SER A 94 -9.06 13.10 -7.03
C SER A 94 -8.81 14.59 -6.75
N LYS A 95 -8.83 14.98 -5.48
CA LYS A 95 -8.50 16.35 -5.05
C LYS A 95 -7.04 16.71 -5.38
N PHE A 96 -6.10 15.81 -5.09
CA PHE A 96 -4.69 16.02 -5.41
C PHE A 96 -4.49 16.04 -6.93
N GLU A 97 -5.10 15.09 -7.65
CA GLU A 97 -4.98 15.01 -9.11
C GLU A 97 -5.45 16.28 -9.82
N LYS A 98 -6.56 16.88 -9.35
CA LYS A 98 -7.08 18.14 -9.91
C LYS A 98 -6.13 19.31 -9.69
N ALA A 99 -5.41 19.33 -8.57
CA ALA A 99 -4.52 20.43 -8.21
C ALA A 99 -3.13 20.30 -8.84
N PHE A 100 -2.58 19.09 -8.93
CA PHE A 100 -1.17 18.85 -9.29
C PHE A 100 -0.97 17.85 -10.43
N GLY A 101 -2.04 17.25 -10.95
CA GLY A 101 -1.96 16.14 -11.90
C GLY A 101 -1.63 14.80 -11.23
N ILE A 102 -1.48 13.76 -12.05
CA ILE A 102 -1.12 12.41 -11.60
C ILE A 102 0.12 11.89 -12.33
N ASN A 103 1.11 11.44 -11.55
CA ASN A 103 2.25 10.70 -12.06
C ASN A 103 2.67 9.64 -11.03
N VAL A 104 1.93 8.53 -11.02
CA VAL A 104 2.16 7.40 -10.11
C VAL A 104 2.94 6.30 -10.80
N THR A 105 3.79 5.62 -10.04
CA THR A 105 4.53 4.45 -10.47
C THR A 105 3.57 3.26 -10.56
N SER A 106 3.56 2.57 -11.71
CA SER A 106 2.72 1.38 -11.87
C SER A 106 3.11 0.26 -10.90
N HIS A 107 2.14 -0.58 -10.52
CA HIS A 107 2.39 -1.73 -9.63
C HIS A 107 3.55 -2.60 -10.10
N LYS A 108 3.60 -2.92 -11.40
CA LYS A 108 4.69 -3.70 -12.00
C LYS A 108 6.07 -3.09 -11.71
N LYS A 109 6.21 -1.77 -11.90
CA LYS A 109 7.48 -1.08 -11.66
C LYS A 109 7.79 -0.98 -10.17
N ALA A 110 6.82 -0.65 -9.34
CA ALA A 110 6.97 -0.57 -7.88
C ALA A 110 7.38 -1.92 -7.26
N ILE A 111 6.73 -3.01 -7.67
CA ILE A 111 7.04 -4.39 -7.23
C ILE A 111 8.47 -4.77 -7.63
N LYS A 112 8.85 -4.54 -8.89
CA LYS A 112 10.21 -4.82 -9.38
C LYS A 112 11.27 -4.05 -8.59
N GLU A 113 11.05 -2.75 -8.37
CA GLU A 113 11.98 -1.93 -7.58
C GLU A 113 12.07 -2.41 -6.12
N THR A 114 10.94 -2.79 -5.52
CA THR A 114 10.88 -3.29 -4.13
C THR A 114 11.61 -4.63 -3.98
N ILE A 115 11.40 -5.57 -4.90
CA ILE A 115 12.10 -6.86 -4.90
C ILE A 115 13.60 -6.66 -5.08
N ASN A 116 14.03 -5.82 -6.02
CA ASN A 116 15.45 -5.52 -6.23
C ASN A 116 16.10 -4.90 -4.99
N TRP A 117 15.42 -3.96 -4.33
CA TRP A 117 15.87 -3.39 -3.06
C TRP A 117 16.03 -4.48 -1.99
N TYR A 118 14.99 -5.29 -1.77
CA TYR A 118 15.03 -6.37 -0.78
C TYR A 118 16.17 -7.38 -1.04
N LEU A 119 16.39 -7.78 -2.29
CA LEU A 119 17.45 -8.71 -2.65
C LEU A 119 18.86 -8.12 -2.51
N ASN A 120 19.00 -6.80 -2.60
CA ASN A 120 20.28 -6.12 -2.45
C ASN A 120 20.62 -5.84 -0.97
N GLU A 121 19.63 -5.60 -0.12
CA GLU A 121 19.85 -5.44 1.34
C GLU A 121 20.08 -6.76 2.08
N ASN A 122 19.61 -7.88 1.53
CA ASN A 122 19.79 -9.22 2.10
C ASN A 122 20.95 -10.02 1.46
N LYS A 123 21.87 -9.34 0.77
CA LYS A 123 23.17 -9.87 0.35
C LYS A 123 24.26 -9.38 1.29
#